data_AF-A0A2C9XSM7-F1
#
_entry.id   AF-A0A2C9XSM7-F1
#
_cell.length_a   1.000
_cell.length_b   1.000
_cell.length_c   1.000
_cell.angle_alpha   90.00
_cell.angle_beta   90.00
_cell.angle_gamma   90.00
#
_symmetry.space_group_name_H-M   'P 1'
#
loop_
_entity.id
_entity.type
_entity.pdbx_description
1 polymer ?
#
loop_
_entity_poly.entity_id
_entity_poly.type
_entity_poly.pdbx_seq_one_letter_code
_entity_poly.pdbx_strand_id
1 'polypeptide(L)' 'MIEFSSTNELFKCGLSFCDFFDEVLFQFFIHKDGSMFYDPVSNFLCSKEGHKVIIMKLEKKELLFKE' A
#
# COMPACT_ATOMS: atom_id res chain seq x y z
N MET A 1 -11.01 -6.00 -1.50
CA MET A 1 -9.63 -5.54 -1.22
C MET A 1 -8.80 -5.78 -2.48
N ILE A 2 -7.76 -4.99 -2.70
CA ILE A 2 -6.87 -5.05 -3.87
C ILE A 2 -5.59 -5.76 -3.45
N GLU A 3 -5.21 -6.83 -4.13
CA GLU A 3 -3.99 -7.59 -3.80
C GLU A 3 -2.75 -6.93 -4.40
N PHE A 4 -1.68 -6.87 -3.63
CA PHE A 4 -0.35 -6.46 -4.06
C PHE A 4 0.67 -7.54 -3.71
N SER A 5 1.46 -7.94 -4.70
CA SER A 5 2.53 -8.94 -4.56
C SER A 5 3.93 -8.32 -4.63
N SER A 6 4.01 -7.02 -4.92
CA SER A 6 5.27 -6.28 -4.95
C SER A 6 5.06 -4.78 -4.74
N THR A 7 6.11 -4.10 -4.29
CA THR A 7 6.10 -2.65 -4.10
C THR A 7 5.87 -1.88 -5.41
N ASN A 8 6.35 -2.44 -6.53
CA ASN A 8 6.18 -1.83 -7.85
C ASN A 8 4.70 -1.76 -8.26
N GLU A 9 3.91 -2.80 -7.96
CA GLU A 9 2.45 -2.79 -8.23
C GLU A 9 1.75 -1.71 -7.39
N LEU A 10 2.11 -1.61 -6.12
CA LEU A 10 1.56 -0.63 -5.19
C LEU A 10 1.83 0.81 -5.66
N PHE A 11 3.07 1.12 -6.06
CA PHE A 11 3.45 2.45 -6.55
C PHE A 11 2.79 2.80 -7.89
N LYS A 12 2.59 1.82 -8.79
CA LYS A 12 1.83 2.04 -10.03
C LYS A 12 0.37 2.44 -9.79
N CYS A 13 -0.20 2.04 -8.66
CA CYS A 13 -1.53 2.45 -8.23
C CYS A 13 -1.57 3.82 -7.52
N GLY A 14 -0.44 4.54 -7.43
CA GLY A 14 -0.37 5.86 -6.78
C GLY A 14 -0.45 5.82 -5.26
N LEU A 15 -0.21 4.65 -4.67
CA LEU A 15 -0.07 4.49 -3.23
C LEU A 15 1.39 4.72 -2.84
N SER A 16 1.62 5.28 -1.66
CA SER A 16 2.96 5.41 -1.08
C SER A 16 2.95 5.04 0.40
N PHE A 17 4.11 4.58 0.88
CA PHE A 17 4.33 4.31 2.30
C PHE A 17 4.52 5.62 3.08
N CYS A 18 4.14 5.65 4.36
CA CYS A 18 4.34 6.85 5.16
C CYS A 18 5.81 7.03 5.57
N ASP A 19 6.52 5.93 5.78
CA ASP A 19 7.93 5.90 6.13
C ASP A 19 8.64 4.62 5.66
N PHE A 20 9.93 4.51 6.00
CA PHE A 20 10.76 3.35 5.68
C PHE A 20 10.32 2.08 6.45
N PHE A 21 9.75 2.23 7.64
CA PHE A 21 9.32 1.08 8.44
C PHE A 21 8.13 0.37 7.78
N ASP A 22 7.17 1.13 7.28
CA ASP A 22 6.04 0.63 6.49
C ASP A 22 6.50 -0.17 5.26
N GLU A 23 7.52 0.34 4.54
CA GLU A 23 8.08 -0.36 3.37
C GLU A 23 8.71 -1.70 3.75
N VAL A 24 9.52 -1.73 4.81
CA VAL A 24 10.15 -2.96 5.31
C VAL A 24 9.09 -3.95 5.79
N LEU A 25 8.06 -3.46 6.48
CA LEU A 25 6.97 -4.28 6.98
C LEU A 25 6.17 -4.90 5.82
N PHE A 26 5.90 -4.12 4.77
CA PHE A 26 5.27 -4.62 3.55
C PHE A 26 6.12 -5.74 2.92
N GLN A 27 7.42 -5.52 2.74
CA GLN A 27 8.34 -6.53 2.19
C GLN A 27 8.37 -7.82 3.02
N PHE A 28 8.32 -7.71 4.35
CA PHE A 28 8.20 -8.87 5.24
C PHE A 28 6.94 -9.70 4.94
N PHE A 29 5.78 -9.05 4.81
CA PHE A 29 4.52 -9.75 4.51
C PHE A 29 4.50 -10.32 3.09
N ILE A 30 5.05 -9.62 2.10
CA ILE A 30 5.22 -10.17 0.75
C ILE A 30 6.10 -11.43 0.79
N HIS A 31 7.21 -11.42 1.54
CA HIS A 31 8.08 -12.59 1.64
C HIS A 31 7.43 -13.76 2.39
N LYS A 32 6.67 -13.47 3.46
CA LYS A 32 6.03 -14.48 4.30
C LYS A 32 4.78 -15.08 3.65
N ASP A 33 3.91 -14.24 3.12
CA ASP A 33 2.54 -14.61 2.71
C ASP A 33 2.32 -14.50 1.19
N GLY A 34 3.27 -13.94 0.44
CA GLY A 34 3.23 -13.75 -1.01
C GLY A 34 2.52 -12.47 -1.45
N SER A 35 1.65 -11.92 -0.60
CA SER A 35 0.87 -10.72 -0.90
C SER A 35 0.32 -10.01 0.34
N MET A 36 -0.13 -8.77 0.13
CA MET A 36 -0.95 -8.00 1.06
C MET A 36 -2.18 -7.42 0.35
N PHE A 37 -3.20 -7.08 1.13
CA PHE A 37 -4.50 -6.67 0.60
C PHE A 37 -4.84 -5.23 1.00
N TYR A 38 -4.87 -4.31 0.04
CA TYR A 38 -5.29 -2.95 0.26
C TYR A 38 -6.82 -2.83 0.37
N ASP A 39 -7.28 -2.21 1.45
CA ASP A 39 -8.67 -1.82 1.65
C ASP A 39 -8.83 -0.31 1.36
N PRO A 40 -9.46 0.07 0.23
CA PRO A 40 -9.65 1.47 -0.13
C PRO A 40 -10.67 2.20 0.76
N VAL A 41 -11.49 1.49 1.54
CA VAL A 41 -12.46 2.12 2.45
C VAL A 41 -11.75 2.62 3.70
N SER A 42 -10.83 1.82 4.24
CA SER A 42 -10.08 2.19 5.45
C SER A 42 -8.68 2.77 5.18
N ASN A 43 -8.20 2.70 3.93
CA ASN A 43 -6.84 3.05 3.52
C ASN A 43 -5.75 2.23 4.23
N PHE A 44 -6.02 0.95 4.53
CA PHE A 44 -5.03 0.06 5.12
C PHE A 44 -4.57 -1.01 4.14
N LEU A 45 -3.31 -1.42 4.23
CA LEU A 45 -2.89 -2.75 3.80
C LEU A 45 -3.15 -3.73 4.93
N CYS A 46 -3.83 -4.81 4.57
CA CYS A 46 -4.21 -5.89 5.45
C CYS A 46 -3.35 -7.12 5.18
N SER A 47 -3.07 -7.90 6.22
CA SER A 47 -2.48 -9.23 6.08
C SER A 47 -3.48 -10.21 5.44
N LYS A 48 -3.02 -11.41 5.09
CA LYS A 48 -3.87 -12.47 4.53
C LYS A 48 -5.00 -12.91 5.47
N GLU A 49 -4.80 -12.78 6.77
CA GLU A 49 -5.78 -13.04 7.82
C GLU A 49 -6.76 -11.86 8.03
N GLY A 50 -6.58 -10.74 7.34
CA GLY A 50 -7.45 -9.57 7.40
C GLY A 50 -7.10 -8.56 8.48
N HIS A 51 -5.95 -8.70 9.16
CA HIS A 51 -5.50 -7.70 10.13
C HIS A 51 -5.01 -6.44 9.42
N LYS A 52 -5.44 -5.25 9.89
CA LYS A 52 -4.93 -3.97 9.40
C LYS A 52 -3.50 -3.76 9.89
N VAL A 53 -2.56 -3.59 8.97
CA VAL A 53 -1.12 -3.52 9.30
C VAL A 53 -0.54 -2.13 9.01
N ILE A 54 -0.66 -1.66 7.77
CA ILE A 54 -0.01 -0.43 7.31
C ILE A 54 -1.09 0.55 6.88
N ILE A 55 -1.02 1.80 7.37
CA ILE A 55 -1.88 2.88 6.87
C ILE A 55 -1.23 3.50 5.63
N MET A 56 -1.97 3.53 4.53
CA MET A 56 -1.50 4.06 3.26
C MET A 56 -1.91 5.53 3.11
N LYS A 57 -1.01 6.32 2.54
CA LYS A 57 -1.36 7.65 2.03
C LYS A 57 -1.57 7.56 0.53
N LEU A 58 -2.70 8.09 0.09
CA LEU A 58 -2.90 8.42 -1.31
C LEU A 58 -2.11 9.68 -1.61
N GLU A 59 -1.12 9.60 -2.48
CA GLU A 59 -0.55 10.81 -3.06
C GLU A 59 -1.59 11.41 -3.98
N LYS A 60 -2.25 12.49 -3.53
CA LYS A 60 -2.88 13.41 -4.47
C LYS A 60 -1.74 14.00 -5.28
N LYS A 61 -1.52 13.49 -6.50
CA LYS A 61 -0.89 14.32 -7.52
C LYS A 61 -1.79 15.54 -7.66
N GLU A 62 -1.38 16.67 -7.10
CA GLU A 62 -1.93 17.95 -7.48
C GLU A 62 -1.70 18.05 -8.98
N LEU A 63 -2.74 17.79 -9.76
CA LEU A 63 -2.79 18.18 -11.15
C LEU A 63 -2.75 19.70 -11.12
N LEU A 64 -1.54 20.25 -11.17
CA LEU A 64 -1.29 21.65 -11.48
C LEU A 64 -1.78 21.88 -12.91
N PHE A 65 -3.10 22.01 -13.07
CA PHE A 65 -3.67 22.70 -14.21
C PHE A 65 -3.29 24.18 -14.04
N LYS A 66 -2.14 24.54 -14.60
CA LYS A 66 -1.86 25.93 -14.94
C LYS A 66 -2.76 26.26 -16.12
N GLU A 67 -3.88 26.92 -15.85
CA GLU A 67 -4.53 27.80 -16.82
C GLU A 67 -3.87 29.18 -16.78
#